data_AF-A0A1C5TFQ5-F1
#
_entry.id   AF-A0A1C5TFQ5-F1
#
_cell.length_a   1.000
_cell.length_b   1.000
_cell.length_c   1.000
_cell.angle_alpha   90.00
_cell.angle_beta   90.00
_cell.angle_gamma   90.00
#
_symmetry.space_group_name_H-M   'P 1'
#
loop_
_entity.id
_entity.type
_entity.pdbx_description
1 polymer ?
#
loop_
_entity_poly.entity_id
_entity_poly.type
_entity_poly.pdbx_seq_one_letter_code
_entity_poly.pdbx_strand_id
1 'polypeptide(L)'
;MSEVLQGMNIKSVKYLHSSDKDKIVVSFEKNVNGNTAEIKATYSEPPRPEFAEAFEALRSDCAEIFEFDDVMKSKIILYSVSSVRTTKDGALQAIISVKLYISHYNSYSALNTPMLVEMTDENSDIVTNAFPAGTADKIRKVLSEAYMYITGKRAQMSLFEDEEDDDLSGGADNMAPASGVHTETARSERIAAASTENKAVFN
;
A
#
# COMPACT_ATOMS: atom_id res chain seq x y z
N MET A 1 13.96 -15.72 6.45
CA MET A 1 12.53 -15.38 6.39
C MET A 1 12.25 -14.37 7.49
N SER A 2 12.18 -13.08 7.16
CA SER A 2 11.93 -12.03 8.15
C SER A 2 10.56 -12.24 8.79
N GLU A 3 10.49 -12.04 10.11
CA GLU A 3 9.32 -12.27 10.99
C GLU A 3 8.09 -11.40 10.65
N VAL A 4 8.11 -10.65 9.55
CA VAL A 4 7.24 -9.50 9.30
C VAL A 4 5.84 -9.87 8.75
N LEU A 5 5.60 -11.14 8.36
CA LEU A 5 4.34 -11.56 7.73
C LEU A 5 3.63 -12.73 8.44
N GLN A 6 3.72 -12.84 9.78
CA GLN A 6 3.03 -13.91 10.50
C GLN A 6 1.50 -13.86 10.25
N GLY A 7 1.00 -14.83 9.47
CA GLY A 7 -0.43 -15.07 9.23
C GLY A 7 -1.08 -14.35 8.05
N MET A 8 -0.33 -13.60 7.23
CA MET A 8 -0.86 -12.91 6.04
C MET A 8 0.00 -13.16 4.80
N ASN A 9 -0.64 -13.54 3.69
CA ASN A 9 0.03 -13.74 2.40
C ASN A 9 -0.43 -12.69 1.40
N ILE A 10 0.40 -11.67 1.14
CA ILE A 10 0.11 -10.64 0.13
C ILE A 10 0.27 -11.25 -1.26
N LYS A 11 -0.78 -11.21 -2.07
CA LYS A 11 -0.81 -11.69 -3.46
C LYS A 11 -0.50 -10.60 -4.47
N SER A 12 -0.96 -9.38 -4.19
CA SER A 12 -0.69 -8.24 -5.05
C SER A 12 -0.77 -6.92 -4.32
N VAL A 13 0.06 -5.97 -4.73
CA VAL A 13 0.05 -4.56 -4.33
C VAL A 13 -0.05 -3.73 -5.59
N LYS A 14 -1.02 -2.83 -5.68
CA LYS A 14 -1.15 -1.86 -6.77
C LYS A 14 -1.05 -0.45 -6.25
N TYR A 15 -0.26 0.36 -6.93
CA TYR A 15 -0.17 1.80 -6.72
C TYR A 15 -0.78 2.50 -7.92
N LEU A 16 -1.98 3.04 -7.75
CA LEU A 16 -2.77 3.63 -8.82
C LEU A 16 -2.72 5.15 -8.71
N HIS A 17 -1.99 5.77 -9.61
CA HIS A 17 -2.09 7.22 -9.84
C HIS A 17 -3.41 7.53 -10.56
N SER A 18 -4.26 8.30 -9.91
CA SER A 18 -5.53 8.81 -10.47
C SER A 18 -5.49 10.32 -10.47
N SER A 19 -6.26 10.95 -11.37
CA SER A 19 -6.37 12.40 -11.49
C SER A 19 -6.80 13.09 -10.20
N ASP A 20 -7.63 12.43 -9.39
CA ASP A 20 -8.17 13.01 -8.16
C ASP A 20 -7.27 12.74 -6.94
N LYS A 21 -6.95 11.46 -6.69
CA LYS A 21 -6.10 10.99 -5.58
C LYS A 21 -5.46 9.66 -5.91
N ASP A 22 -4.22 9.50 -5.48
CA ASP A 22 -3.52 8.23 -5.46
C ASP A 22 -4.25 7.18 -4.62
N LYS A 23 -4.19 5.92 -5.06
CA LYS A 23 -4.80 4.79 -4.36
C LYS A 23 -3.83 3.62 -4.25
N ILE A 24 -3.83 2.99 -3.09
CA ILE A 24 -3.12 1.73 -2.86
C ILE A 24 -4.16 0.61 -2.75
N VAL A 25 -4.00 -0.43 -3.55
CA VAL A 25 -4.87 -1.62 -3.51
C VAL A 25 -4.02 -2.82 -3.16
N VAL A 26 -4.34 -3.48 -2.06
CA VAL A 26 -3.63 -4.67 -1.59
C VAL A 26 -4.58 -5.85 -1.56
N SER A 27 -4.21 -6.93 -2.24
CA SER A 27 -4.90 -8.22 -2.16
C SER A 27 -4.05 -9.18 -1.34
N PHE A 28 -4.63 -9.78 -0.32
CA PHE A 28 -3.94 -10.69 0.59
C PHE A 28 -4.87 -11.77 1.13
N GLU A 29 -4.29 -12.90 1.50
CA GLU A 29 -4.98 -13.97 2.21
C GLU A 29 -4.70 -13.87 3.71
N LYS A 30 -5.74 -14.13 4.51
CA LYS A 30 -5.63 -14.22 5.97
C LYS A 30 -6.41 -15.45 6.45
N ASN A 31 -5.87 -16.17 7.42
CA ASN A 31 -6.65 -17.19 8.11
C ASN A 31 -7.65 -16.53 9.08
N VAL A 32 -8.93 -16.84 8.91
CA VAL A 32 -10.03 -16.38 9.76
C VAL A 32 -10.80 -17.60 10.21
N ASN A 33 -10.70 -17.93 11.50
CA ASN A 33 -11.38 -19.07 12.13
C ASN A 33 -11.12 -20.41 11.42
N GLY A 34 -9.87 -20.68 11.02
CA GLY A 34 -9.49 -21.93 10.35
C GLY A 34 -9.71 -21.93 8.83
N ASN A 35 -10.41 -20.94 8.28
CA ASN A 35 -10.61 -20.79 6.84
C ASN A 35 -9.70 -19.72 6.25
N THR A 36 -9.21 -19.94 5.04
CA THR A 36 -8.48 -18.91 4.30
C THR A 36 -9.47 -17.94 3.65
N ALA A 37 -9.41 -16.67 4.04
CA ALA A 37 -10.17 -15.60 3.43
C ALA A 37 -9.27 -14.78 2.51
N GLU A 38 -9.71 -14.55 1.27
CA GLU A 38 -9.08 -13.60 0.35
C GLU A 38 -9.69 -12.21 0.56
N ILE A 39 -8.85 -11.24 0.86
CA ILE A 39 -9.26 -9.87 1.19
C ILE A 39 -8.60 -8.92 0.20
N LYS A 40 -9.39 -7.99 -0.34
CA LYS A 40 -8.92 -6.88 -1.15
C LYS A 40 -9.20 -5.57 -0.43
N ALA A 41 -8.16 -4.93 0.06
CA ALA A 41 -8.24 -3.63 0.72
C ALA A 41 -7.86 -2.51 -0.27
N THR A 42 -8.58 -1.39 -0.21
CA THR A 42 -8.28 -0.18 -0.99
C THR A 42 -8.11 0.99 -0.04
N TYR A 43 -6.98 1.68 -0.15
CA TYR A 43 -6.61 2.85 0.63
C TYR A 43 -6.54 4.04 -0.32
N SER A 44 -7.25 5.11 0.02
CA SER A 44 -7.30 6.36 -0.78
C SER A 44 -6.60 7.54 -0.08
N GLU A 45 -5.86 7.23 0.99
CA GLU A 45 -5.00 8.19 1.68
C GLU A 45 -3.71 8.39 0.87
N PRO A 46 -3.05 9.57 0.99
CA PRO A 46 -1.76 9.79 0.38
C PRO A 46 -0.76 8.69 0.77
N PRO A 47 0.00 8.15 -0.20
CA PRO A 47 1.00 7.14 0.09
C PRO A 47 2.12 7.74 0.95
N ARG A 48 2.60 6.96 1.92
CA ARG A 48 3.87 7.20 2.60
C ARG A 48 4.99 7.35 1.56
N PRO A 49 5.90 8.33 1.70
CA PRO A 49 7.03 8.51 0.78
C PRO A 49 7.81 7.23 0.53
N GLU A 50 8.05 6.43 1.58
CA GLU A 50 8.81 5.19 1.52
C GLU A 50 8.12 4.11 0.67
N PHE A 51 6.78 4.13 0.60
CA PHE A 51 6.01 3.24 -0.27
C PHE A 51 6.19 3.64 -1.74
N ALA A 52 6.11 4.94 -2.05
CA ALA A 52 6.30 5.45 -3.40
C ALA A 52 7.76 5.21 -3.87
N GLU A 53 8.74 5.46 -3.01
CA GLU A 53 10.16 5.18 -3.27
C GLU A 53 10.43 3.68 -3.51
N ALA A 54 9.76 2.79 -2.76
CA ALA A 54 9.92 1.35 -2.95
C ALA A 54 9.44 0.89 -4.34
N PHE A 55 8.32 1.46 -4.83
CA PHE A 55 7.87 1.22 -6.20
C PHE A 55 8.83 1.80 -7.23
N GLU A 56 9.32 3.01 -7.00
CA GLU A 56 10.22 3.70 -7.90
C GLU A 56 11.58 2.99 -8.05
N ALA A 57 12.10 2.41 -6.97
CA ALA A 57 13.37 1.67 -6.96
C ALA A 57 13.40 0.46 -7.93
N LEU A 58 12.23 -0.07 -8.30
CA LEU A 58 12.08 -1.18 -9.25
C LEU A 58 12.14 -0.73 -10.73
N ARG A 59 12.16 0.58 -11.02
CA ARG A 59 12.15 1.10 -12.40
C ARG A 59 13.34 0.62 -13.22
N SER A 60 14.54 0.68 -12.64
CA SER A 60 15.76 0.20 -13.29
C SER A 60 15.69 -1.29 -13.59
N ASP A 61 15.19 -2.09 -12.64
CA ASP A 61 15.11 -3.54 -12.80
C ASP A 61 14.09 -3.91 -13.88
N CYS A 62 12.97 -3.19 -13.98
CA CYS A 62 11.99 -3.38 -15.05
C CYS A 62 12.56 -3.01 -16.41
N ALA A 63 13.33 -1.92 -16.50
CA ALA A 63 13.99 -1.55 -17.74
C ALA A 63 14.98 -2.63 -18.20
N GLU A 64 15.74 -3.22 -17.26
CA GLU A 64 16.63 -4.35 -17.54
C GLU A 64 15.85 -5.58 -18.03
N ILE A 65 14.76 -5.96 -17.35
CA ILE A 65 13.92 -7.11 -17.73
C ILE A 65 13.31 -6.95 -19.12
N PHE A 66 12.91 -5.73 -19.50
CA PHE A 66 12.36 -5.42 -20.82
C PHE A 66 13.43 -5.08 -21.87
N GLU A 67 14.71 -5.11 -21.50
CA GLU A 67 15.83 -4.74 -22.37
C GLU A 67 15.69 -3.31 -22.94
N PHE A 68 15.16 -2.39 -22.13
CA PHE A 68 14.94 -1.00 -22.49
C PHE A 68 16.18 -0.13 -22.27
N ASP A 69 16.40 0.80 -23.19
CA ASP A 69 17.40 1.85 -23.03
C ASP A 69 16.98 2.92 -22.00
N ASP A 70 17.88 3.86 -21.70
CA ASP A 70 17.62 4.92 -20.73
C ASP A 70 16.46 5.84 -21.16
N VAL A 71 16.23 6.00 -22.47
CA VAL A 71 15.14 6.81 -22.99
C VAL A 71 13.79 6.15 -22.68
N MET A 72 13.68 4.84 -22.91
CA MET A 72 12.48 4.05 -22.63
C MET A 72 12.29 3.88 -21.12
N LYS A 73 13.36 3.69 -20.36
CA LYS A 73 13.35 3.65 -18.89
C LYS A 73 12.68 4.88 -18.27
N SER A 74 12.97 6.08 -18.79
CA SER A 74 12.38 7.33 -18.30
C SER A 74 10.85 7.41 -18.49
N LYS A 75 10.28 6.55 -19.34
CA LYS A 75 8.85 6.48 -19.67
C LYS A 75 8.10 5.42 -18.87
N ILE A 76 8.80 4.66 -18.02
CA ILE A 76 8.23 3.60 -17.19
C ILE A 76 7.60 4.21 -15.93
N ILE A 77 6.31 3.92 -15.73
CA ILE A 77 5.58 4.18 -14.48
C ILE A 77 5.14 2.86 -13.88
N LEU A 78 5.68 2.51 -12.72
CA LEU A 78 5.29 1.27 -12.04
C LEU A 78 3.94 1.45 -11.35
N TYR A 79 3.12 0.39 -11.38
CA TYR A 79 1.81 0.46 -10.73
C TYR A 79 1.37 -0.83 -10.04
N SER A 80 2.07 -1.96 -10.23
CA SER A 80 1.66 -3.21 -9.57
C SER A 80 2.83 -4.17 -9.39
N VAL A 81 2.83 -4.84 -8.24
CA VAL A 81 3.52 -6.11 -8.00
C VAL A 81 2.42 -7.14 -7.75
N SER A 82 2.38 -8.22 -8.53
CA SER A 82 1.27 -9.15 -8.55
C SER A 82 1.72 -10.60 -8.69
N SER A 83 0.78 -11.52 -8.46
CA SER A 83 1.05 -12.97 -8.46
C SER A 83 2.19 -13.36 -7.53
N VAL A 84 2.33 -12.61 -6.43
CA VAL A 84 3.35 -12.80 -5.42
C VAL A 84 3.15 -14.14 -4.75
N ARG A 85 4.19 -14.96 -4.77
CA ARG A 85 4.22 -16.26 -4.11
C ARG A 85 5.64 -16.60 -3.68
N THR A 86 5.72 -17.55 -2.78
CA THR A 86 6.97 -18.15 -2.34
C THR A 86 7.02 -19.57 -2.89
N THR A 87 8.13 -19.93 -3.52
CA THR A 87 8.37 -21.31 -3.99
C THR A 87 8.57 -22.24 -2.80
N LYS A 88 8.66 -23.56 -3.05
CA LYS A 88 8.92 -24.56 -2.00
C LYS A 88 10.23 -24.30 -1.27
N ASP A 89 11.21 -23.76 -1.98
CA ASP A 89 12.57 -23.49 -1.50
C ASP A 89 12.69 -22.07 -0.91
N GLY A 90 11.56 -21.40 -0.62
CA GLY A 90 11.57 -20.09 0.02
C GLY A 90 11.85 -18.89 -0.90
N ALA A 91 12.16 -19.13 -2.19
CA ALA A 91 12.42 -18.06 -3.16
C ALA A 91 11.15 -17.31 -3.55
N LEU A 92 11.24 -15.98 -3.66
CA LEU A 92 10.16 -15.10 -4.09
C LEU A 92 9.88 -15.24 -5.60
N GLN A 93 8.61 -15.21 -5.99
CA GLN A 93 8.20 -15.19 -7.40
C GLN A 93 7.06 -14.20 -7.60
N ALA A 94 7.15 -13.35 -8.63
CA ALA A 94 6.17 -12.29 -8.88
C ALA A 94 6.17 -11.80 -10.35
N ILE A 95 5.13 -11.04 -10.70
CA ILE A 95 5.03 -10.22 -11.91
C ILE A 95 5.00 -8.76 -11.50
N ILE A 96 5.81 -7.93 -12.15
CA ILE A 96 5.75 -6.47 -12.03
C ILE A 96 4.99 -5.91 -13.23
N SER A 97 4.02 -5.03 -13.00
CA SER A 97 3.29 -4.34 -14.05
C SER A 97 3.64 -2.87 -14.07
N VAL A 98 3.87 -2.38 -15.29
CA VAL A 98 4.25 -1.00 -15.57
C VAL A 98 3.35 -0.40 -16.65
N LYS A 99 3.26 0.92 -16.67
CA LYS A 99 2.74 1.70 -17.78
C LYS A 99 3.92 2.33 -18.49
N LEU A 100 3.98 2.17 -19.80
CA LEU A 100 4.94 2.82 -20.67
C LEU A 100 4.26 4.00 -21.35
N TYR A 101 4.81 5.20 -21.19
CA TYR A 101 4.30 6.39 -21.88
C TYR A 101 4.67 6.36 -23.37
N ILE A 102 3.66 6.43 -24.24
CA ILE A 102 3.82 6.45 -25.70
C ILE A 102 3.60 7.88 -26.19
N SER A 103 4.71 8.59 -26.39
CA SER A 103 4.74 10.03 -26.65
C SER A 103 3.89 10.45 -27.87
N HIS A 104 3.92 9.66 -28.95
CA HIS A 104 3.17 9.98 -30.17
C HIS A 104 1.65 10.03 -29.93
N TYR A 105 1.13 9.19 -29.03
CA TYR A 105 -0.30 9.10 -28.74
C TYR A 105 -0.70 9.84 -27.46
N ASN A 106 0.25 10.48 -26.77
CA ASN A 106 0.02 11.10 -25.45
C ASN A 106 -0.76 10.17 -24.49
N SER A 107 -0.38 8.89 -24.47
CA SER A 107 -1.12 7.84 -23.77
C SER A 107 -0.17 6.80 -23.19
N TYR A 108 -0.70 5.83 -22.45
CA TYR A 108 0.06 4.80 -21.76
C TYR A 108 -0.33 3.41 -22.24
N SER A 109 0.68 2.56 -22.45
CA SER A 109 0.49 1.12 -22.70
C SER A 109 0.88 0.33 -21.46
N ALA A 110 0.04 -0.62 -21.03
CA ALA A 110 0.36 -1.50 -19.91
C ALA A 110 1.25 -2.65 -20.37
N LEU A 111 2.34 -2.90 -19.64
CA LEU A 111 3.26 -4.00 -19.84
C LEU A 111 3.42 -4.77 -18.53
N ASN A 112 3.62 -6.08 -18.64
CA ASN A 112 3.90 -6.96 -17.51
C ASN A 112 5.23 -7.65 -17.76
N THR A 113 6.06 -7.76 -16.72
CA THR A 113 7.22 -8.65 -16.79
C THR A 113 6.75 -10.09 -16.97
N PRO A 114 7.60 -10.98 -17.49
CA PRO A 114 7.42 -12.41 -17.27
C PRO A 114 7.31 -12.71 -15.77
N MET A 115 6.82 -13.90 -15.47
CA MET A 115 6.87 -14.44 -14.12
C MET A 115 8.31 -14.84 -13.81
N LEU A 116 8.99 -14.04 -12.98
CA LEU A 116 10.39 -14.27 -12.61
C LEU A 116 10.51 -14.74 -11.17
N VAL A 117 11.58 -15.47 -10.89
CA VAL A 117 11.90 -16.06 -9.58
C VAL A 117 13.15 -15.42 -9.02
N GLU A 118 13.22 -15.29 -7.70
CA GLU A 118 14.44 -14.92 -7.01
C GLU A 118 15.50 -16.02 -7.15
N MET A 119 16.69 -15.62 -7.58
CA MET A 119 17.85 -16.49 -7.54
C MET A 119 18.38 -16.57 -6.10
N THR A 120 18.46 -17.78 -5.57
CA THR A 120 19.04 -18.12 -4.27
C THR A 120 20.22 -19.08 -4.49
N ASP A 121 21.09 -19.22 -3.49
CA ASP A 121 22.21 -20.18 -3.55
C ASP A 121 21.73 -21.63 -3.76
N GLU A 122 20.50 -21.94 -3.34
CA GLU A 122 19.90 -23.26 -3.45
C GLU A 122 19.32 -23.54 -4.84
N ASN A 123 19.04 -22.50 -5.64
CA ASN A 123 18.35 -22.62 -6.93
C ASN A 123 19.12 -22.03 -8.13
N SER A 124 20.32 -21.50 -7.90
CA SER A 124 21.13 -20.79 -8.90
C SER A 124 21.46 -21.62 -10.14
N ASP A 125 21.63 -22.93 -9.97
CA ASP A 125 22.00 -23.84 -11.06
C ASP A 125 20.79 -24.27 -11.93
N ILE A 126 19.56 -23.93 -11.49
CA ILE A 126 18.31 -24.45 -12.06
C ILE A 126 17.46 -23.31 -12.63
N VAL A 127 17.45 -22.14 -11.98
CA VAL A 127 16.59 -21.01 -12.37
C VAL A 127 17.20 -20.26 -13.55
N THR A 128 16.51 -20.28 -14.69
CA THR A 128 16.89 -19.52 -15.88
C THR A 128 16.07 -18.24 -16.06
N ASN A 129 14.92 -18.14 -15.40
CA ASN A 129 14.02 -16.99 -15.41
C ASN A 129 14.09 -16.22 -14.09
N ALA A 130 15.30 -15.74 -13.77
CA ALA A 130 15.57 -15.02 -12.54
C ALA A 130 15.24 -13.52 -12.66
N PHE A 131 14.93 -12.88 -11.53
CA PHE A 131 15.00 -11.43 -11.46
C PHE A 131 16.44 -10.93 -11.60
N PRO A 132 16.66 -9.67 -12.05
CA PRO A 132 17.92 -8.98 -11.86
C PRO A 132 18.35 -8.94 -10.38
N ALA A 133 19.65 -8.88 -10.14
CA ALA A 133 20.21 -8.88 -8.78
C ALA A 133 19.60 -7.77 -7.90
N GLY A 134 19.20 -8.12 -6.68
CA GLY A 134 18.61 -7.18 -5.71
C GLY A 134 17.13 -6.81 -5.95
N THR A 135 16.52 -7.21 -7.08
CA THR A 135 15.10 -6.93 -7.36
C THR A 135 14.18 -7.57 -6.32
N ALA A 136 14.49 -8.80 -5.89
CA ALA A 136 13.68 -9.52 -4.91
C ALA A 136 13.57 -8.76 -3.58
N ASP A 137 14.65 -8.13 -3.12
CA ASP A 137 14.66 -7.34 -1.88
C ASP A 137 13.87 -6.04 -2.02
N LYS A 138 13.93 -5.40 -3.19
CA LYS A 138 13.08 -4.23 -3.49
C LYS A 138 11.60 -4.61 -3.53
N ILE A 139 11.25 -5.78 -4.10
CA ILE A 139 9.89 -6.31 -4.05
C ILE A 139 9.47 -6.54 -2.60
N ARG A 140 10.32 -7.17 -1.76
CA ARG A 140 10.04 -7.35 -0.34
C ARG A 140 9.83 -6.02 0.38
N LYS A 141 10.58 -4.97 0.04
CA LYS A 141 10.38 -3.61 0.56
C LYS A 141 8.97 -3.09 0.20
N VAL A 142 8.52 -3.25 -1.04
CA VAL A 142 7.15 -2.92 -1.45
C VAL A 142 6.10 -3.69 -0.62
N LEU A 143 6.31 -4.99 -0.41
CA LEU A 143 5.40 -5.82 0.38
C LEU A 143 5.38 -5.42 1.86
N SER A 144 6.53 -5.08 2.42
CA SER A 144 6.67 -4.56 3.79
C SER A 144 5.92 -3.24 3.96
N GLU A 145 6.09 -2.30 3.04
CA GLU A 145 5.35 -1.04 3.09
C GLU A 145 3.83 -1.27 2.92
N ALA A 146 3.42 -2.17 2.03
CA ALA A 146 2.00 -2.54 1.88
C ALA A 146 1.42 -3.14 3.17
N TYR A 147 2.19 -3.95 3.90
CA TYR A 147 1.81 -4.52 5.18
C TYR A 147 1.51 -3.45 6.24
N MET A 148 2.21 -2.32 6.21
CA MET A 148 1.94 -1.19 7.12
C MET A 148 0.53 -0.62 6.92
N TYR A 149 0.02 -0.58 5.68
CA TYR A 149 -1.37 -0.17 5.42
C TYR A 149 -2.40 -1.19 5.91
N ILE A 150 -2.08 -2.49 5.79
CA ILE A 150 -2.94 -3.58 6.30
C ILE A 150 -3.06 -3.49 7.83
N THR A 151 -1.96 -3.21 8.51
CA THR A 151 -1.91 -3.12 9.98
C THR A 151 -2.31 -1.76 10.54
N GLY A 152 -2.67 -0.80 9.69
CA GLY A 152 -3.17 0.51 10.10
C GLY A 152 -2.09 1.55 10.42
N LYS A 153 -0.81 1.23 10.23
CA LYS A 153 0.31 2.19 10.32
C LYS A 153 0.44 2.94 8.99
N ARG A 154 -0.54 3.81 8.72
CA ARG A 154 -0.65 4.58 7.48
C ARG A 154 0.19 5.87 7.56
N ALA A 155 0.15 6.71 6.51
CA ALA A 155 0.75 8.04 6.53
C ALA A 155 0.00 8.94 7.53
N GLN A 156 0.28 8.78 8.82
CA GLN A 156 -0.02 9.80 9.82
C GLN A 156 1.03 10.89 9.62
N MET A 157 0.60 12.07 9.16
CA MET A 157 1.38 13.28 9.44
C MET A 157 1.48 13.39 10.96
N SER A 158 2.68 13.66 11.48
CA SER A 158 2.79 14.14 12.86
C SER A 158 2.01 15.44 12.93
N LEU A 159 0.83 15.41 13.56
CA LEU A 159 0.00 16.60 13.78
C LEU A 159 0.58 17.51 14.87
N PHE A 160 1.69 17.07 15.47
CA PHE A 160 2.57 17.84 16.31
C PHE A 160 3.94 17.68 15.66
N GLU A 161 4.30 18.61 14.78
CA GLU A 161 5.71 18.99 14.71
C GLU A 161 6.06 19.36 16.15
N ASP A 162 7.14 18.79 16.68
CA ASP A 162 7.65 19.17 17.99
C ASP A 162 7.76 20.70 17.96
N GLU A 163 6.82 21.40 18.61
CA GLU A 163 7.00 22.79 18.96
C GLU A 163 8.27 22.77 19.78
N GLU A 164 9.37 23.23 19.17
CA GLU A 164 10.60 23.51 19.88
C GLU A 164 10.19 24.30 21.12
N ASP A 165 10.44 23.71 22.29
CA ASP A 165 10.27 24.35 23.60
C ASP A 165 11.10 25.65 23.57
N ASP A 166 10.46 26.74 23.14
CA ASP A 166 10.98 28.09 23.28
C ASP A 166 10.87 28.43 24.77
N ASP A 167 11.96 28.10 25.45
CA ASP A 167 12.30 28.40 26.82
C ASP A 167 12.29 29.93 27.03
N LEU A 168 11.12 30.51 27.33
CA LEU A 168 10.99 31.88 27.83
C LEU A 168 10.46 31.87 29.27
N SER A 169 11.42 31.77 30.17
CA SER A 169 11.31 32.17 31.56
C SER A 169 10.70 33.58 31.71
N GLY A 170 9.73 33.70 32.62
CA GLY A 170 9.56 34.93 33.42
C GLY A 170 8.20 35.62 33.33
N GLY A 171 7.35 35.39 34.34
CA GLY A 171 6.20 36.25 34.60
C GLY A 171 5.12 35.60 35.44
N ALA A 172 5.38 35.44 36.74
CA ALA A 172 4.33 35.11 37.70
C ALA A 172 3.34 36.28 37.78
N ASP A 173 2.05 36.02 37.54
CA ASP A 173 1.02 36.74 38.27
C ASP A 173 -0.28 35.94 38.41
N ASN A 174 -0.81 36.03 39.63
CA ASN A 174 -1.89 35.27 40.23
C ASN A 174 -3.25 35.43 39.53
N MET A 175 -4.02 34.34 39.38
CA MET A 175 -5.45 34.34 39.75
C MET A 175 -6.04 32.94 39.99
N ALA A 176 -6.91 32.89 41.00
CA ALA A 176 -7.42 31.74 41.75
C ALA A 176 -8.38 30.79 40.99
N PRO A 177 -8.64 29.56 41.52
CA PRO A 177 -9.43 28.55 40.82
C PRO A 177 -10.94 28.75 41.05
N ALA A 178 -11.73 28.63 39.98
CA ALA A 178 -13.18 28.55 40.07
C ALA A 178 -13.65 27.08 40.04
N SER A 179 -14.24 26.66 41.15
CA SER A 179 -14.99 25.42 41.33
C SER A 179 -16.38 25.47 40.69
N GLY A 180 -16.88 24.35 40.16
CA GLY A 180 -18.30 24.11 39.83
C GLY A 180 -18.44 22.89 38.89
N VAL A 181 -18.66 21.67 39.39
CA VAL A 181 -19.96 21.01 39.70
C VAL A 181 -20.88 20.82 38.47
N HIS A 182 -21.06 19.54 38.09
CA HIS A 182 -22.17 18.80 37.43
C HIS A 182 -23.19 19.57 36.55
N THR A 183 -23.65 19.06 35.40
CA THR A 183 -24.57 17.91 35.31
C THR A 183 -24.63 17.26 33.91
N GLU A 184 -24.73 15.93 33.89
CA GLU A 184 -25.29 15.12 32.79
C GLU A 184 -26.68 15.65 32.36
N THR A 185 -26.99 15.56 31.07
CA THR A 185 -28.39 15.45 30.64
C THR A 185 -28.48 14.46 29.50
N ALA A 186 -28.82 13.22 29.88
CA ALA A 186 -29.38 12.23 28.98
C ALA A 186 -30.73 12.74 28.46
N ARG A 187 -30.97 12.66 27.15
CA ARG A 187 -32.32 12.75 26.60
C ARG A 187 -32.58 11.56 25.68
N SER A 188 -33.20 10.55 26.28
CA SER A 188 -33.96 9.52 25.58
C SER A 188 -35.26 10.13 25.06
N GLU A 189 -35.54 10.01 23.76
CA GLU A 189 -36.92 9.93 23.26
C GLU A 189 -36.97 8.81 22.20
N ARG A 190 -37.86 7.84 22.44
CA ARG A 190 -38.23 6.72 21.55
C ARG A 190 -39.47 7.11 20.75
N ILE A 191 -39.82 6.23 19.79
CA ILE A 191 -41.14 6.02 19.12
C ILE A 191 -41.26 6.80 17.80
N ALA A 192 -41.67 6.27 16.63
CA ALA A 192 -42.46 5.08 16.30
C ALA A 192 -42.13 4.53 14.89
N ALA A 193 -42.51 3.27 14.67
CA ALA A 193 -42.60 2.61 13.38
C ALA A 193 -43.93 2.91 12.66
N ALA A 194 -43.90 2.99 11.32
CA ALA A 194 -44.95 2.62 10.36
C ALA A 194 -44.37 2.90 8.95
N SER A 195 -44.12 1.93 8.07
CA SER A 195 -45.04 1.08 7.29
C SER A 195 -45.15 1.57 5.83
N THR A 196 -45.05 0.58 4.94
CA THR A 196 -45.62 0.46 3.58
C THR A 196 -44.99 1.21 2.40
N GLU A 197 -44.39 0.36 1.54
CA GLU A 197 -44.61 0.24 0.09
C GLU A 197 -44.68 1.51 -0.76
N ASN A 198 -43.75 1.63 -1.72
CA ASN A 198 -44.12 2.15 -3.02
C ASN A 198 -43.39 1.42 -4.15
N LYS A 199 -44.21 1.00 -5.12
CA LYS A 199 -43.89 0.24 -6.31
C LYS A 199 -44.05 1.21 -7.49
N ALA A 200 -43.04 1.39 -8.33
CA ALA A 200 -43.13 2.04 -9.64
C ALA A 200 -42.04 1.41 -10.53
N VAL A 201 -42.38 0.47 -11.42
CA VAL A 201 -42.80 0.66 -12.83
C VAL A 201 -41.79 1.52 -13.61
N PHE A 202 -40.98 0.83 -14.41
CA PHE A 202 -40.22 1.42 -15.51
C PHE A 202 -41.01 1.19 -16.81
N ASN A 203 -41.25 2.26 -17.55
CA ASN A 203 -41.54 2.22 -18.99
C ASN A 203 -40.23 2.11 -19.76
#